data_AF-A0A803KMX6-F1
#
_entry.id   AF-A0A803KMX6-F1
#
_cell.length_a   1.000
_cell.length_b   1.000
_cell.length_c   1.000
_cell.angle_alpha   90.00
_cell.angle_beta   90.00
_cell.angle_gamma   90.00
#
_symmetry.space_group_name_H-M   'P 1'
#
loop_
_entity.id
_entity.type
_entity.pdbx_description
1 polymer ?
#
loop_
_entity_poly.entity_id
_entity_poly.type
_entity_poly.pdbx_seq_one_letter_code
_entity_poly.pdbx_strand_id
1 'polypeptide(L)'
;MSVFLSIWLFALGALATVRAQNNALSFNFDQSSEAMSHFSNRERTRFPMFAEGSIYHVIVVDQSGHGHFRKLQHAIDSVPRDNHKWIKIQVRAGIYSEKVEIPIDKPYISLVGDGRHNTVIQWSDGGGSATPDYATFSVSADNFVARRITFKNIFYPPTISQAPAVSLYGDKVAFYDCGFIGVQDTLTDLLGRHLFEGCYIEGYIDFIWGYGQSVYHGCTINVTSGPYNDRIYGAGYITAQGRENIEDSNGFVFKYCTVVGTAFAYLGRPYQRYSRVVFYKSYLSDIIVPSGWNPGFVAGHGGSVAHAEVDCVGPGSDTSQRVKWGRNLKPNELNLLLNTNTFINQDNWVENQPLPTRRMAPKLLTLRTSTTTKKIRRQRQRIPSSRSFPYAHPGKG
;
A
#
# COMPACT_ATOMS: atom_id res chain seq x y z
N MET A 1 -38.09 -34.32 -5.62
CA MET A 1 -37.92 -33.00 -6.29
C MET A 1 -37.56 -31.87 -5.30
N SER A 2 -36.74 -32.10 -4.27
CA SER A 2 -36.43 -31.07 -3.24
C SER A 2 -34.96 -31.03 -2.81
N VAL A 3 -34.03 -31.46 -3.68
CA VAL A 3 -32.58 -31.40 -3.40
C VAL A 3 -31.80 -30.64 -4.50
N PHE A 4 -32.46 -30.30 -5.62
CA PHE A 4 -31.84 -29.53 -6.71
C PHE A 4 -32.13 -28.02 -6.66
N LEU A 5 -33.06 -27.56 -5.83
CA LEU A 5 -33.36 -26.12 -5.67
C LEU A 5 -32.44 -25.41 -4.66
N SER A 6 -31.84 -26.15 -3.72
CA SER A 6 -30.96 -25.61 -2.69
C SER A 6 -29.55 -25.27 -3.20
N ILE A 7 -29.07 -25.97 -4.23
CA ILE A 7 -27.74 -25.71 -4.82
C ILE A 7 -27.73 -24.43 -5.68
N TRP A 8 -28.88 -24.05 -6.25
CA TRP A 8 -28.99 -22.82 -7.05
C TRP A 8 -29.08 -21.53 -6.23
N LEU A 9 -29.64 -21.57 -5.00
CA LEU A 9 -29.66 -20.40 -4.12
C LEU A 9 -28.29 -20.08 -3.51
N PHE A 10 -27.43 -21.08 -3.28
CA PHE A 10 -26.05 -20.85 -2.80
C PHE A 10 -25.14 -20.24 -3.89
N ALA A 11 -25.33 -20.60 -5.16
CA ALA A 11 -24.54 -20.04 -6.26
C ALA A 11 -24.86 -18.55 -6.55
N LEU A 12 -26.13 -18.14 -6.40
CA LEU A 12 -26.54 -16.74 -6.53
C LEU A 12 -26.09 -15.88 -5.34
N GLY A 13 -26.05 -16.46 -4.12
CA GLY A 13 -25.47 -15.83 -2.94
C GLY A 13 -23.97 -15.56 -3.08
N ALA A 14 -23.22 -16.55 -3.60
CA ALA A 14 -21.77 -16.43 -3.83
C ALA A 14 -21.40 -15.43 -4.95
N LEU A 15 -22.19 -15.34 -6.02
CA LEU A 15 -21.96 -14.32 -7.06
C LEU A 15 -22.30 -12.90 -6.58
N ALA A 16 -23.26 -12.74 -5.66
CA ALA A 16 -23.59 -11.44 -5.06
C ALA A 16 -22.49 -10.95 -4.11
N THR A 17 -21.85 -11.84 -3.34
CA THR A 17 -20.69 -11.49 -2.49
C THR A 17 -19.44 -11.16 -3.28
N VAL A 18 -19.18 -11.83 -4.41
CA VAL A 18 -18.06 -11.49 -5.31
C VAL A 18 -18.28 -10.12 -5.98
N ARG A 19 -19.54 -9.76 -6.29
CA ARG A 19 -19.86 -8.43 -6.85
C ARG A 19 -19.81 -7.31 -5.80
N ALA A 20 -20.09 -7.62 -4.54
CA ALA A 20 -19.95 -6.68 -3.43
C ALA A 20 -18.47 -6.43 -3.06
N GLN A 21 -17.60 -7.44 -3.18
CA GLN A 21 -16.15 -7.26 -2.93
C GLN A 21 -15.46 -6.37 -3.98
N ASN A 22 -15.97 -6.31 -5.21
CA ASN A 22 -15.45 -5.38 -6.23
C ASN A 22 -15.85 -3.92 -5.98
N ASN A 23 -16.88 -3.66 -5.16
CA ASN A 23 -17.32 -2.31 -4.81
C ASN A 23 -16.61 -1.71 -3.59
N ALA A 24 -15.79 -2.50 -2.86
CA ALA A 24 -14.98 -1.99 -1.75
C ALA A 24 -13.73 -1.20 -2.21
N LEU A 25 -13.49 -1.09 -3.52
CA LEU A 25 -12.38 -0.32 -4.10
C LEU A 25 -12.70 1.18 -4.27
N SER A 26 -13.90 1.65 -3.91
CA SER A 26 -14.17 3.08 -3.79
C SER A 26 -13.61 3.59 -2.47
N PHE A 27 -12.29 3.66 -2.38
CA PHE A 27 -11.61 4.41 -1.32
C PHE A 27 -12.06 5.87 -1.42
N ASN A 28 -12.48 6.46 -0.30
CA ASN A 28 -12.77 7.89 -0.21
C ASN A 28 -11.47 8.66 -0.49
N PHE A 29 -11.30 9.05 -1.76
CA PHE A 29 -10.15 9.83 -2.24
C PHE A 29 -9.98 11.14 -1.44
N ASP A 30 -11.06 11.64 -0.85
CA ASP A 30 -11.10 12.87 -0.06
C ASP A 30 -10.19 12.85 1.19
N GLN A 31 -10.17 11.77 1.98
CA GLN A 31 -9.32 11.71 3.19
C GLN A 31 -7.82 11.69 2.84
N SER A 32 -7.46 11.03 1.74
CA SER A 32 -6.07 11.06 1.24
C SER A 32 -5.69 12.45 0.72
N SER A 33 -6.65 13.20 0.16
CA SER A 33 -6.40 14.54 -0.38
C SER A 33 -6.16 15.58 0.73
N GLU A 34 -6.90 15.48 1.84
CA GLU A 34 -6.74 16.33 3.03
C GLU A 34 -5.41 16.02 3.74
N ALA A 35 -5.10 14.74 3.95
CA ALA A 35 -3.80 14.28 4.44
C ALA A 35 -2.63 14.77 3.56
N MET A 36 -2.81 14.72 2.23
CA MET A 36 -1.81 15.21 1.27
C MET A 36 -1.69 16.74 1.21
N SER A 37 -2.56 17.52 1.84
CA SER A 37 -2.45 18.98 1.86
C SER A 37 -1.46 19.51 2.91
N HIS A 38 -1.15 18.73 3.95
CA HIS A 38 -0.38 19.17 5.11
C HIS A 38 1.13 19.32 4.87
N PHE A 39 1.70 18.65 3.87
CA PHE A 39 3.14 18.70 3.58
C PHE A 39 3.39 19.31 2.21
N SER A 40 4.32 20.27 2.10
CA SER A 40 4.60 20.91 0.81
C SER A 40 5.11 19.89 -0.22
N ASN A 41 4.79 20.09 -1.51
CA ASN A 41 5.32 19.26 -2.60
C ASN A 41 6.87 19.21 -2.64
N ARG A 42 7.54 20.17 -2.00
CA ARG A 42 9.01 20.31 -1.96
C ARG A 42 9.65 19.47 -0.84
N GLU A 43 8.92 19.17 0.24
CA GLU A 43 9.35 18.25 1.29
C GLU A 43 9.02 16.79 0.94
N ARG A 44 8.00 16.57 0.09
CA ARG A 44 7.61 15.28 -0.48
C ARG A 44 8.40 14.91 -1.74
N THR A 45 9.57 15.49 -1.98
CA THR A 45 10.36 15.08 -3.16
C THR A 45 10.58 13.58 -3.10
N ARG A 46 9.84 12.86 -3.95
CA ARG A 46 10.12 11.46 -4.26
C ARG A 46 11.60 11.35 -4.55
N PHE A 47 12.23 10.26 -4.11
CA PHE A 47 13.62 9.99 -4.46
C PHE A 47 13.82 10.33 -5.94
N PRO A 48 14.82 11.16 -6.29
CA PRO A 48 15.08 11.47 -7.69
C PRO A 48 15.13 10.15 -8.44
N MET A 49 14.44 10.06 -9.58
CA MET A 49 14.45 8.84 -10.38
C MET A 49 15.88 8.65 -10.87
N PHE A 50 16.59 7.70 -10.28
CA PHE A 50 18.01 7.49 -10.51
C PHE A 50 18.25 6.73 -11.82
N ALA A 51 19.32 7.09 -12.52
CA ALA A 51 19.85 6.45 -13.73
C ALA A 51 21.13 5.68 -13.32
N GLU A 52 21.57 4.55 -13.89
CA GLU A 52 21.00 3.61 -14.86
C GLU A 52 21.66 2.25 -14.56
N GLY A 53 20.98 1.36 -13.84
CA GLY A 53 21.27 -0.07 -13.98
C GLY A 53 20.85 -0.48 -15.41
N SER A 54 21.80 -0.81 -16.28
CA SER A 54 21.45 -1.21 -17.66
C SER A 54 20.61 -2.50 -17.63
N ILE A 55 19.41 -2.44 -18.20
CA ILE A 55 18.59 -3.65 -18.39
C ILE A 55 19.27 -4.50 -19.46
N TYR A 56 19.75 -5.68 -19.04
CA TYR A 56 20.41 -6.63 -19.94
C TYR A 56 19.42 -7.37 -20.82
N HIS A 57 18.28 -7.76 -20.26
CA HIS A 57 17.27 -8.54 -20.96
C HIS A 57 15.86 -8.22 -20.46
N VAL A 58 14.87 -8.35 -21.34
CA VAL A 58 13.44 -8.13 -21.02
C VAL A 58 12.64 -9.39 -21.29
N ILE A 59 12.03 -9.92 -20.24
CA ILE A 59 11.06 -11.02 -20.29
C ILE A 59 9.66 -10.41 -20.15
N VAL A 60 8.66 -10.97 -20.85
CA VAL A 60 7.30 -10.46 -20.87
C VAL A 60 6.38 -11.58 -20.43
N VAL A 61 5.57 -11.32 -19.42
CA VAL A 61 4.57 -12.23 -18.89
C VAL A 61 3.19 -11.72 -19.27
N ASP A 62 2.41 -12.52 -19.98
CA ASP A 62 1.08 -12.17 -20.45
C ASP A 62 0.18 -13.41 -20.45
N GLN A 63 -0.88 -13.41 -19.63
CA GLN A 63 -1.81 -14.53 -19.50
C GLN A 63 -2.53 -14.85 -20.83
N SER A 64 -2.70 -13.86 -21.71
CA SER A 64 -3.33 -14.03 -23.02
C SER A 64 -2.42 -14.79 -24.02
N GLY A 65 -1.12 -14.90 -23.74
CA GLY A 65 -0.17 -15.66 -24.54
C GLY A 65 0.63 -14.83 -25.56
N HIS A 66 0.53 -13.50 -25.52
CA HIS A 66 1.33 -12.61 -26.39
C HIS A 66 2.70 -12.23 -25.78
N GLY A 67 3.08 -12.85 -24.67
CA GLY A 67 4.38 -12.70 -24.02
C GLY A 67 5.24 -13.96 -24.13
N HIS A 68 6.44 -13.90 -23.55
CA HIS A 68 7.35 -15.05 -23.45
C HIS A 68 6.79 -16.14 -22.54
N PHE A 69 6.08 -15.76 -21.46
CA PHE A 69 5.46 -16.68 -20.52
C PHE A 69 4.02 -16.26 -20.20
N ARG A 70 3.17 -17.24 -19.83
CA ARG A 70 1.82 -16.99 -19.31
C ARG A 70 1.77 -16.88 -17.78
N LYS A 71 2.72 -17.52 -17.09
CA LYS A 71 2.86 -17.54 -15.63
C LYS A 71 4.09 -16.74 -15.22
N LEU A 72 3.99 -16.03 -14.09
CA LEU A 72 5.10 -15.26 -13.56
C LEU A 72 6.20 -16.17 -13.03
N GLN A 73 5.88 -17.25 -12.31
CA GLN A 73 6.91 -18.14 -11.77
C GLN A 73 7.81 -18.71 -12.88
N HIS A 74 7.24 -19.12 -14.02
CA HIS A 74 8.04 -19.63 -15.14
C HIS A 74 9.03 -18.59 -15.72
N ALA A 75 8.66 -17.30 -15.70
CA ALA A 75 9.57 -16.24 -16.10
C ALA A 75 10.72 -16.08 -15.10
N ILE A 76 10.45 -16.18 -13.80
CA ILE A 76 11.48 -16.22 -12.75
C ILE A 76 12.39 -17.44 -12.93
N ASP A 77 11.81 -18.61 -13.18
CA ASP A 77 12.55 -19.87 -13.36
C ASP A 77 13.50 -19.80 -14.56
N SER A 78 13.18 -19.00 -15.57
CA SER A 78 14.02 -18.80 -16.75
C SER A 78 15.23 -17.87 -16.55
N VAL A 79 15.27 -17.08 -15.47
CA VAL A 79 16.43 -16.25 -15.12
C VAL A 79 17.61 -17.18 -14.75
N PRO A 80 18.82 -16.99 -15.31
CA PRO A 80 19.99 -17.79 -14.95
C PRO A 80 20.27 -17.75 -13.44
N ARG A 81 20.77 -18.87 -12.90
CA ARG A 81 21.33 -18.90 -11.54
C ARG A 81 22.57 -18.01 -11.47
N ASP A 82 22.84 -17.46 -10.30
CA ASP A 82 23.98 -16.55 -10.03
C ASP A 82 24.00 -15.35 -10.98
N ASN A 83 22.81 -14.82 -11.30
CA ASN A 83 22.67 -13.70 -12.22
C ASN A 83 23.25 -12.41 -11.63
N HIS A 84 24.13 -11.73 -12.38
CA HIS A 84 24.74 -10.45 -11.97
C HIS A 84 24.32 -9.27 -12.85
N LYS A 85 23.27 -9.43 -13.66
CA LYS A 85 22.79 -8.42 -14.60
C LYS A 85 21.31 -8.15 -14.42
N TRP A 86 20.89 -6.90 -14.49
CA TRP A 86 19.47 -6.56 -14.33
C TRP A 86 18.61 -7.18 -15.45
N ILE A 87 17.73 -8.11 -15.08
CA ILE A 87 16.72 -8.70 -15.97
C ILE A 87 15.37 -8.08 -15.63
N LYS A 88 14.76 -7.42 -16.61
CA LYS A 88 13.41 -6.88 -16.47
C LYS A 88 12.38 -7.95 -16.78
N ILE A 89 11.42 -8.12 -15.90
CA ILE A 89 10.23 -8.95 -16.11
C ILE A 89 9.02 -8.01 -16.16
N GLN A 90 8.52 -7.76 -17.38
CA GLN A 90 7.31 -6.98 -17.62
C GLN A 90 6.09 -7.89 -17.48
N VAL A 91 5.25 -7.62 -16.49
CA VAL A 91 3.99 -8.34 -16.26
C VAL A 91 2.85 -7.50 -16.81
N ARG A 92 2.10 -8.05 -17.77
CA ARG A 92 0.95 -7.37 -18.35
C ARG A 92 -0.21 -7.28 -17.37
N ALA A 93 -1.13 -6.35 -17.63
CA ALA A 93 -2.35 -6.23 -16.85
C ALA A 93 -3.11 -7.58 -16.76
N GLY A 94 -3.56 -7.93 -15.56
CA GLY A 94 -4.17 -9.22 -15.26
C GLY A 94 -4.16 -9.54 -13.77
N ILE A 95 -4.90 -10.58 -13.40
CA ILE A 95 -4.88 -11.18 -12.07
C ILE A 95 -4.20 -12.55 -12.19
N TYR A 96 -3.02 -12.65 -11.61
CA TYR A 96 -2.18 -13.83 -11.61
C TYR A 96 -2.39 -14.56 -10.29
N SER A 97 -3.21 -15.62 -10.32
CA SER A 97 -3.45 -16.48 -9.17
C SER A 97 -2.37 -17.56 -9.08
N GLU A 98 -1.21 -17.21 -8.54
CA GLU A 98 -0.05 -18.08 -8.36
C GLU A 98 0.76 -17.65 -7.13
N LYS A 99 1.37 -18.62 -6.45
CA LYS A 99 2.42 -18.37 -5.47
C LYS A 99 3.74 -18.19 -6.20
N VAL A 100 4.50 -17.15 -5.87
CA VAL A 100 5.74 -16.81 -6.56
C VAL A 100 6.88 -16.66 -5.56
N GLU A 101 8.03 -17.24 -5.89
CA GLU A 101 9.28 -17.07 -5.16
C GLU A 101 10.34 -16.50 -6.08
N ILE A 102 11.09 -15.52 -5.57
CA ILE A 102 12.36 -15.05 -6.12
C ILE A 102 13.49 -15.74 -5.32
N PRO A 103 14.05 -16.86 -5.82
CA PRO A 103 15.00 -17.66 -5.07
C PRO A 103 16.32 -16.93 -4.86
N ILE A 104 17.03 -17.24 -3.77
CA ILE A 104 18.27 -16.58 -3.36
C ILE A 104 19.35 -16.52 -4.46
N ASP A 105 19.39 -17.52 -5.34
CA ASP A 105 20.36 -17.64 -6.43
C ASP A 105 19.94 -16.90 -7.72
N LYS A 106 18.91 -16.05 -7.67
CA LYS A 106 18.44 -15.23 -8.80
C LYS A 106 18.36 -13.73 -8.48
N PRO A 107 19.48 -13.08 -8.09
CA PRO A 107 19.47 -11.65 -7.81
C PRO A 107 19.34 -10.82 -9.10
N TYR A 108 19.23 -9.49 -8.93
CA TYR A 108 19.14 -8.51 -10.04
C TYR A 108 17.90 -8.68 -10.94
N ILE A 109 16.73 -8.87 -10.32
CA ILE A 109 15.44 -8.94 -11.03
C ILE A 109 14.67 -7.62 -10.86
N SER A 110 14.20 -7.08 -11.99
CA SER A 110 13.29 -5.92 -12.03
C SER A 110 11.90 -6.32 -12.50
N LEU A 111 10.97 -6.49 -11.56
CA LEU A 111 9.58 -6.83 -11.82
C LEU A 111 8.74 -5.57 -12.06
N VAL A 112 8.00 -5.50 -13.18
CA VAL A 112 7.25 -4.29 -13.56
C VAL A 112 5.87 -4.65 -14.05
N GLY A 113 4.83 -4.21 -13.33
CA GLY A 113 3.45 -4.30 -13.78
C GLY A 113 3.02 -3.14 -14.68
N ASP A 114 1.87 -3.27 -15.32
CA ASP A 114 1.24 -2.20 -16.13
C ASP A 114 0.54 -1.13 -15.25
N GLY A 115 0.52 -1.31 -13.92
CA GLY A 115 -0.09 -0.41 -12.95
C GLY A 115 -0.57 -1.17 -11.72
N ARG A 116 -0.40 -0.63 -10.51
CA ARG A 116 -0.78 -1.34 -9.27
C ARG A 116 -2.24 -1.78 -9.23
N HIS A 117 -3.14 -1.04 -9.88
CA HIS A 117 -4.57 -1.38 -9.97
C HIS A 117 -4.90 -2.34 -11.13
N ASN A 118 -3.97 -2.56 -12.05
CA ASN A 118 -4.17 -3.34 -13.27
C ASN A 118 -3.41 -4.66 -13.26
N THR A 119 -2.40 -4.81 -12.41
CA THR A 119 -1.54 -6.00 -12.33
C THR A 119 -1.51 -6.49 -10.89
N VAL A 120 -2.10 -7.65 -10.64
CA VAL A 120 -2.25 -8.23 -9.30
C VAL A 120 -1.70 -9.64 -9.29
N ILE A 121 -0.80 -9.95 -8.36
CA ILE A 121 -0.42 -11.31 -7.99
C ILE A 121 -1.20 -11.65 -6.72
N GLN A 122 -1.92 -12.76 -6.74
CA GLN A 122 -2.72 -13.18 -5.59
C GLN A 122 -2.61 -14.67 -5.29
N TRP A 123 -2.70 -15.01 -4.01
CA TRP A 123 -2.81 -16.39 -3.56
C TRP A 123 -3.64 -16.48 -2.27
N SER A 124 -4.10 -17.67 -1.92
CA SER A 124 -4.90 -17.93 -0.72
C SER A 124 -4.19 -18.98 0.13
N ASP A 125 -3.28 -18.54 0.99
CA ASP A 125 -2.58 -19.43 1.92
C ASP A 125 -2.22 -18.69 3.21
N GLY A 126 -1.98 -19.43 4.29
CA GLY A 126 -1.70 -18.87 5.60
C GLY A 126 -1.59 -19.93 6.69
N GLY A 127 -1.61 -19.48 7.94
CA GLY A 127 -1.29 -20.32 9.11
C GLY A 127 0.17 -20.22 9.55
N GLY A 128 0.96 -19.36 8.90
CA GLY A 128 2.32 -19.00 9.29
C GLY A 128 2.81 -17.76 8.52
N SER A 129 3.89 -17.15 8.99
CA SER A 129 4.44 -15.93 8.38
C SER A 129 5.95 -15.88 8.23
N ALA A 130 6.70 -16.62 9.07
CA ALA A 130 8.16 -16.58 9.06
C ALA A 130 8.80 -17.46 7.96
N THR A 131 8.03 -18.26 7.22
CA THR A 131 8.53 -19.08 6.12
C THR A 131 8.01 -18.59 4.75
N PRO A 132 8.79 -18.76 3.67
CA PRO A 132 8.34 -18.41 2.31
C PRO A 132 7.05 -19.13 1.90
N ASP A 133 6.82 -20.31 2.47
CA ASP A 133 5.73 -21.22 2.10
C ASP A 133 4.34 -20.60 2.24
N TYR A 134 4.11 -19.65 3.14
CA TYR A 134 2.77 -19.07 3.37
C TYR A 134 2.53 -17.77 2.62
N ALA A 135 3.58 -17.16 2.05
CA ALA A 135 3.47 -15.90 1.35
C ALA A 135 2.84 -16.08 -0.04
N THR A 136 2.10 -15.08 -0.52
CA THR A 136 1.75 -15.00 -1.94
C THR A 136 2.99 -14.78 -2.81
N PHE A 137 3.91 -13.92 -2.34
CA PHE A 137 5.13 -13.56 -3.04
C PHE A 137 6.32 -13.51 -2.07
N SER A 138 7.35 -14.31 -2.28
CA SER A 138 8.56 -14.29 -1.45
C SER A 138 9.77 -13.78 -2.23
N VAL A 139 10.60 -12.98 -1.57
CA VAL A 139 11.87 -12.48 -2.12
C VAL A 139 13.01 -12.91 -1.24
N SER A 140 13.71 -13.96 -1.66
CA SER A 140 14.91 -14.48 -1.01
C SER A 140 16.20 -13.94 -1.62
N ALA A 141 16.14 -13.41 -2.84
CA ALA A 141 17.29 -12.86 -3.56
C ALA A 141 17.61 -11.41 -3.18
N ASP A 142 18.90 -11.09 -3.21
CA ASP A 142 19.36 -9.70 -3.11
C ASP A 142 19.09 -8.92 -4.41
N ASN A 143 19.08 -7.59 -4.33
CA ASN A 143 18.96 -6.71 -5.49
C ASN A 143 17.69 -7.00 -6.30
N PHE A 144 16.53 -6.98 -5.64
CA PHE A 144 15.22 -7.10 -6.28
C PHE A 144 14.53 -5.74 -6.32
N VAL A 145 13.86 -5.42 -7.43
CA VAL A 145 12.99 -4.25 -7.49
C VAL A 145 11.65 -4.60 -8.14
N ALA A 146 10.56 -4.24 -7.47
CA ALA A 146 9.21 -4.34 -8.03
C ALA A 146 8.56 -2.97 -8.20
N ARG A 147 7.77 -2.81 -9.26
CA ARG A 147 7.12 -1.54 -9.59
C ARG A 147 5.72 -1.75 -10.13
N ARG A 148 4.78 -0.90 -9.72
CA ARG A 148 3.46 -0.77 -10.35
C ARG A 148 2.70 -2.09 -10.40
N ILE A 149 2.74 -2.85 -9.31
CA ILE A 149 2.12 -4.17 -9.17
C ILE A 149 1.57 -4.34 -7.75
N THR A 150 0.49 -5.08 -7.59
CA THR A 150 -0.08 -5.39 -6.28
C THR A 150 0.13 -6.86 -5.94
N PHE A 151 0.53 -7.13 -4.70
CA PHE A 151 0.60 -8.45 -4.09
C PHE A 151 -0.53 -8.58 -3.06
N LYS A 152 -1.32 -9.65 -3.16
CA LYS A 152 -2.52 -9.81 -2.34
C LYS A 152 -2.63 -11.21 -1.78
N ASN A 153 -2.74 -11.34 -0.47
CA ASN A 153 -3.19 -12.58 0.14
C ASN A 153 -4.71 -12.50 0.37
N ILE A 154 -5.44 -13.48 -0.16
CA ILE A 154 -6.91 -13.60 -0.05
C ILE A 154 -7.34 -14.71 0.92
N PHE A 155 -6.44 -15.17 1.80
CA PHE A 155 -6.75 -16.13 2.85
C PHE A 155 -7.49 -15.47 4.02
N TYR A 156 -8.77 -15.83 4.19
CA TYR A 156 -9.65 -15.30 5.24
C TYR A 156 -10.28 -16.44 6.06
N PRO A 157 -9.50 -17.11 6.94
CA PRO A 157 -10.02 -18.16 7.83
C PRO A 157 -11.06 -17.60 8.83
N PRO A 158 -11.89 -18.44 9.48
CA PRO A 158 -12.92 -17.99 10.43
C PRO A 158 -12.39 -17.12 11.58
N THR A 159 -11.16 -17.40 12.01
CA THR A 159 -10.41 -16.60 12.98
C THR A 159 -9.21 -16.00 12.29
N ILE A 160 -8.89 -14.73 12.57
CA ILE A 160 -7.69 -14.07 12.03
C ILE A 160 -6.46 -14.95 12.30
N SER A 161 -5.66 -15.17 11.26
CA SER A 161 -4.39 -15.89 11.30
C SER A 161 -3.43 -15.29 10.28
N GLN A 162 -2.14 -15.53 10.47
CA GLN A 162 -1.05 -15.07 9.63
C GLN A 162 -1.27 -15.45 8.16
N ALA A 163 -1.17 -14.46 7.27
CA ALA A 163 -1.37 -14.66 5.84
C ALA A 163 -0.57 -13.61 5.03
N PRO A 164 0.74 -13.80 4.86
CA PRO A 164 1.56 -12.79 4.20
C PRO A 164 1.21 -12.61 2.72
N ALA A 165 1.08 -11.37 2.29
CA ALA A 165 1.08 -11.03 0.87
C ALA A 165 2.50 -11.06 0.33
N VAL A 166 3.46 -10.52 1.11
CA VAL A 166 4.88 -10.51 0.75
C VAL A 166 5.75 -10.89 1.94
N SER A 167 6.76 -11.74 1.70
CA SER A 167 7.83 -12.01 2.65
C SER A 167 9.20 -11.68 2.05
N LEU A 168 10.02 -10.92 2.79
CA LEU A 168 11.32 -10.41 2.35
C LEU A 168 12.46 -10.98 3.20
N TYR A 169 13.43 -11.60 2.54
CA TYR A 169 14.62 -12.19 3.16
C TYR A 169 15.93 -11.70 2.55
N GLY A 170 15.91 -11.14 1.33
CA GLY A 170 17.10 -10.64 0.64
C GLY A 170 17.45 -9.19 0.98
N ASP A 171 18.71 -8.79 0.80
CA ASP A 171 19.17 -7.40 0.96
C ASP A 171 18.91 -6.57 -0.30
N LYS A 172 18.80 -5.24 -0.16
CA LYS A 172 18.66 -4.30 -1.28
C LYS A 172 17.39 -4.54 -2.09
N VAL A 173 16.26 -4.68 -1.40
CA VAL A 173 14.95 -4.88 -2.03
C VAL A 173 14.14 -3.57 -2.04
N ALA A 174 13.62 -3.19 -3.21
CA ALA A 174 12.83 -1.97 -3.34
C ALA A 174 11.48 -2.16 -4.04
N PHE A 175 10.50 -1.38 -3.61
CA PHE A 175 9.15 -1.35 -4.16
C PHE A 175 8.74 0.08 -4.48
N TYR A 176 8.29 0.34 -5.71
CA TYR A 176 7.81 1.67 -6.13
C TYR A 176 6.39 1.59 -6.68
N ASP A 177 5.47 2.38 -6.10
CA ASP A 177 4.07 2.40 -6.52
C ASP A 177 3.45 0.98 -6.52
N CYS A 178 3.75 0.18 -5.49
CA CYS A 178 3.23 -1.17 -5.32
C CYS A 178 2.09 -1.23 -4.30
N GLY A 179 1.27 -2.27 -4.39
CA GLY A 179 0.22 -2.57 -3.41
C GLY A 179 0.53 -3.83 -2.61
N PHE A 180 0.22 -3.84 -1.32
CA PHE A 180 0.33 -4.99 -0.41
C PHE A 180 -0.99 -5.11 0.35
N ILE A 181 -1.71 -6.21 0.15
CA ILE A 181 -3.07 -6.36 0.67
C ILE A 181 -3.20 -7.69 1.42
N GLY A 182 -3.62 -7.61 2.68
CA GLY A 182 -3.79 -8.75 3.59
C GLY A 182 -4.50 -8.31 4.87
N VAL A 183 -4.39 -9.10 5.95
CA VAL A 183 -4.99 -8.77 7.26
C VAL A 183 -3.97 -8.91 8.37
N GLN A 184 -3.51 -10.13 8.65
CA GLN A 184 -2.44 -10.37 9.60
C GLN A 184 -1.16 -10.67 8.86
N ASP A 185 -0.07 -10.03 9.28
CA ASP A 185 1.28 -10.22 8.74
C ASP A 185 1.37 -9.92 7.23
N THR A 186 0.59 -8.94 6.71
CA THR A 186 0.52 -8.63 5.26
C THR A 186 1.90 -8.49 4.62
N LEU A 187 2.78 -7.72 5.24
CA LEU A 187 4.16 -7.49 4.82
C LEU A 187 5.11 -8.01 5.89
N THR A 188 5.70 -9.15 5.61
CA THR A 188 6.73 -9.79 6.43
C THR A 188 8.11 -9.27 5.97
N ASP A 189 8.56 -8.20 6.59
CA ASP A 189 9.80 -7.47 6.32
C ASP A 189 10.93 -7.97 7.25
N LEU A 190 11.55 -9.12 6.92
CA LEU A 190 12.42 -9.85 7.84
C LEU A 190 13.88 -9.40 7.81
N LEU A 191 14.62 -9.66 6.74
CA LEU A 191 16.07 -9.47 6.71
C LEU A 191 16.45 -8.59 5.52
N GLY A 192 17.43 -7.70 5.74
CA GLY A 192 17.99 -6.86 4.69
C GLY A 192 17.57 -5.40 4.78
N ARG A 193 18.08 -4.60 3.84
CA ARG A 193 17.78 -3.18 3.68
C ARG A 193 16.72 -2.99 2.62
N HIS A 194 15.62 -2.34 2.99
CA HIS A 194 14.46 -2.21 2.11
C HIS A 194 13.98 -0.78 1.92
N LEU A 195 13.45 -0.50 0.73
CA LEU A 195 12.83 0.78 0.38
C LEU A 195 11.43 0.57 -0.19
N PHE A 196 10.44 1.22 0.41
CA PHE A 196 9.07 1.28 -0.09
C PHE A 196 8.73 2.73 -0.42
N GLU A 197 8.56 3.05 -1.70
CA GLU A 197 8.36 4.40 -2.20
C GLU A 197 6.97 4.55 -2.83
N GLY A 198 6.11 5.35 -2.20
CA GLY A 198 4.77 5.63 -2.71
C GLY A 198 3.86 4.39 -2.78
N CYS A 199 4.09 3.40 -1.93
CA CYS A 199 3.33 2.16 -1.89
C CYS A 199 2.01 2.31 -1.12
N TYR A 200 1.09 1.38 -1.35
CA TYR A 200 -0.12 1.17 -0.57
C TYR A 200 0.02 -0.12 0.23
N ILE A 201 -0.12 -0.06 1.54
CA ILE A 201 0.01 -1.22 2.44
C ILE A 201 -1.24 -1.31 3.30
N GLU A 202 -1.92 -2.45 3.26
CA GLU A 202 -3.19 -2.69 3.94
C GLU A 202 -3.14 -3.89 4.87
N GLY A 203 -3.70 -3.72 6.07
CA GLY A 203 -3.90 -4.82 7.02
C GLY A 203 -4.42 -4.36 8.37
N TYR A 204 -4.31 -5.25 9.35
CA TYR A 204 -4.91 -5.09 10.68
C TYR A 204 -3.99 -5.48 11.82
N ILE A 205 -3.51 -6.73 11.85
CA ILE A 205 -2.72 -7.27 12.97
C ILE A 205 -1.28 -7.43 12.50
N ASP A 206 -0.34 -6.75 13.15
CA ASP A 206 1.09 -6.84 12.88
C ASP A 206 1.42 -6.78 11.37
N PHE A 207 0.65 -5.98 10.62
CA PHE A 207 0.62 -6.16 9.16
C PHE A 207 1.85 -5.64 8.45
N ILE A 208 2.72 -4.91 9.16
CA ILE A 208 4.12 -4.66 8.80
C ILE A 208 4.99 -5.16 9.95
N TRP A 209 5.62 -6.33 9.80
CA TRP A 209 6.38 -6.94 10.89
C TRP A 209 7.70 -7.55 10.41
N GLY A 210 8.60 -7.79 11.36
CA GLY A 210 9.88 -8.45 11.11
C GLY A 210 11.07 -7.65 11.62
N TYR A 211 12.24 -7.86 11.00
CA TYR A 211 13.54 -7.38 11.48
C TYR A 211 14.28 -6.52 10.44
N GLY A 212 13.62 -6.09 9.38
CA GLY A 212 14.23 -5.33 8.30
C GLY A 212 14.79 -3.98 8.75
N GLN A 213 15.71 -3.47 7.93
CA GLN A 213 16.22 -2.11 8.01
C GLN A 213 15.59 -1.30 6.88
N SER A 214 14.44 -0.69 7.18
CA SER A 214 13.49 -0.34 6.13
C SER A 214 13.02 1.11 6.20
N VAL A 215 12.96 1.74 5.03
CA VAL A 215 12.34 3.06 4.85
C VAL A 215 11.04 2.91 4.07
N TYR A 216 9.97 3.38 4.68
CA TYR A 216 8.65 3.53 4.07
C TYR A 216 8.44 5.02 3.80
N HIS A 217 8.52 5.44 2.54
CA HIS A 217 8.50 6.84 2.16
C HIS A 217 7.29 7.16 1.29
N GLY A 218 6.51 8.16 1.71
CA GLY A 218 5.32 8.60 0.98
C GLY A 218 4.23 7.51 0.82
N CYS A 219 4.25 6.48 1.67
CA CYS A 219 3.32 5.36 1.58
C CYS A 219 1.96 5.69 2.19
N THR A 220 0.91 5.07 1.67
CA THR A 220 -0.40 5.02 2.32
C THR A 220 -0.50 3.72 3.11
N ILE A 221 -0.74 3.85 4.40
CA ILE A 221 -0.89 2.76 5.35
C ILE A 221 -2.38 2.70 5.71
N ASN A 222 -3.08 1.72 5.15
CA ASN A 222 -4.52 1.55 5.33
C ASN A 222 -4.84 0.48 6.38
N VAL A 223 -5.40 0.90 7.51
CA VAL A 223 -5.80 0.01 8.60
C VAL A 223 -7.24 -0.46 8.37
N THR A 224 -7.43 -1.75 8.18
CA THR A 224 -8.76 -2.35 8.06
C THR A 224 -8.74 -3.76 8.60
N SER A 225 -9.78 -4.16 9.34
CA SER A 225 -9.99 -5.55 9.74
C SER A 225 -10.38 -6.46 8.56
N GLY A 226 -10.43 -5.95 7.33
CA GLY A 226 -10.85 -6.71 6.17
C GLY A 226 -12.27 -7.27 6.36
N PRO A 227 -12.49 -8.59 6.20
CA PRO A 227 -13.81 -9.17 6.43
C PRO A 227 -14.16 -9.38 7.92
N TYR A 228 -13.25 -9.08 8.84
CA TYR A 228 -13.41 -9.37 10.26
C TYR A 228 -14.09 -8.23 11.03
N ASN A 229 -14.76 -8.58 12.12
CA ASN A 229 -15.39 -7.63 13.04
C ASN A 229 -14.37 -7.10 14.05
N ASP A 230 -13.89 -5.88 13.84
CA ASP A 230 -12.91 -5.20 14.71
C ASP A 230 -13.38 -5.03 16.16
N ARG A 231 -14.69 -5.01 16.42
CA ARG A 231 -15.22 -4.96 17.80
C ARG A 231 -14.90 -6.21 18.61
N ILE A 232 -14.64 -7.33 17.95
CA ILE A 232 -14.27 -8.61 18.61
C ILE A 232 -12.76 -8.65 18.86
N TYR A 233 -11.96 -8.16 17.91
CA TYR A 233 -10.50 -8.25 17.96
C TYR A 233 -9.82 -7.03 18.61
N GLY A 234 -10.55 -5.92 18.78
CA GLY A 234 -10.05 -4.70 19.39
C GLY A 234 -9.32 -3.80 18.39
N ALA A 235 -8.32 -3.07 18.86
CA ALA A 235 -7.47 -2.27 17.98
C ALA A 235 -6.41 -3.15 17.30
N GLY A 236 -6.13 -2.87 16.03
CA GLY A 236 -5.03 -3.50 15.28
C GLY A 236 -3.65 -2.97 15.66
N TYR A 237 -2.62 -3.47 14.99
CA TYR A 237 -1.22 -3.07 15.16
C TYR A 237 -0.59 -2.85 13.80
N ILE A 238 -0.16 -1.61 13.53
CA ILE A 238 0.48 -1.29 12.26
C ILE A 238 1.84 -1.98 12.16
N THR A 239 2.64 -1.89 13.21
CA THR A 239 3.99 -2.46 13.24
C THR A 239 4.21 -3.47 14.34
N ALA A 240 4.99 -4.51 14.02
CA ALA A 240 5.59 -5.42 15.00
C ALA A 240 7.08 -5.63 14.66
N GLN A 241 7.89 -4.63 15.01
CA GLN A 241 9.32 -4.63 14.69
C GLN A 241 10.11 -5.39 15.75
N GLY A 242 11.02 -6.26 15.31
CA GLY A 242 11.69 -7.26 16.13
C GLY A 242 13.19 -7.09 16.30
N ARG A 243 13.73 -5.87 16.38
CA ARG A 243 15.17 -5.70 16.68
C ARG A 243 15.55 -6.35 18.01
N GLU A 244 16.56 -7.23 17.99
CA GLU A 244 16.92 -8.12 19.11
C GLU A 244 18.10 -7.62 19.95
N ASN A 245 18.97 -6.78 19.38
CA ASN A 245 20.12 -6.20 20.06
C ASN A 245 20.19 -4.68 19.87
N ILE A 246 20.78 -3.98 20.85
CA ILE A 246 20.90 -2.53 20.82
C ILE A 246 21.90 -2.03 19.76
N GLU A 247 22.87 -2.85 19.37
CA GLU A 247 23.86 -2.52 18.33
C GLU A 247 23.35 -2.77 16.90
N ASP A 248 22.23 -3.50 16.74
CA ASP A 248 21.67 -3.77 15.42
C ASP A 248 21.24 -2.47 14.75
N SER A 249 21.59 -2.31 13.48
CA SER A 249 21.24 -1.14 12.67
C SER A 249 19.79 -1.15 12.17
N ASN A 250 19.08 -2.27 12.30
CA ASN A 250 17.73 -2.45 11.77
C ASN A 250 16.63 -1.66 12.52
N GLY A 251 15.48 -1.52 11.89
CA GLY A 251 14.39 -0.64 12.33
C GLY A 251 13.49 -0.23 11.18
N PHE A 252 12.28 0.20 11.50
CA PHE A 252 11.32 0.71 10.52
C PHE A 252 11.18 2.22 10.61
N VAL A 253 11.34 2.92 9.49
CA VAL A 253 11.24 4.39 9.42
C VAL A 253 10.18 4.77 8.40
N PHE A 254 9.07 5.32 8.86
CA PHE A 254 7.96 5.84 8.08
C PHE A 254 8.13 7.35 7.90
N LYS A 255 8.32 7.81 6.66
CA LYS A 255 8.56 9.21 6.31
C LYS A 255 7.48 9.71 5.37
N TYR A 256 6.81 10.80 5.74
CA TYR A 256 5.77 11.40 4.89
C TYR A 256 4.65 10.42 4.52
N CYS A 257 4.39 9.45 5.39
CA CYS A 257 3.34 8.47 5.18
C CYS A 257 1.99 9.03 5.59
N THR A 258 0.93 8.42 5.08
CA THR A 258 -0.46 8.69 5.47
C THR A 258 -1.02 7.44 6.11
N VAL A 259 -1.33 7.52 7.41
CA VAL A 259 -1.98 6.46 8.16
C VAL A 259 -3.47 6.79 8.27
N VAL A 260 -4.28 5.94 7.66
CA VAL A 260 -5.74 6.06 7.55
C VAL A 260 -6.37 4.68 7.65
N GLY A 261 -7.69 4.60 7.70
CA GLY A 261 -8.35 3.30 7.80
C GLY A 261 -9.77 3.37 8.33
N THR A 262 -10.37 2.19 8.47
CA THR A 262 -11.73 2.02 9.01
C THR A 262 -11.74 1.36 10.38
N ALA A 263 -10.61 0.84 10.84
CA ALA A 263 -10.48 0.18 12.15
C ALA A 263 -9.47 0.94 13.02
N PHE A 264 -9.69 0.93 14.34
CA PHE A 264 -8.72 1.49 15.30
C PHE A 264 -7.42 0.70 15.31
N ALA A 265 -6.29 1.38 15.53
CA ALA A 265 -5.00 0.71 15.66
C ALA A 265 -4.02 1.44 16.58
N TYR A 266 -3.07 0.67 17.11
CA TYR A 266 -1.80 1.17 17.61
C TYR A 266 -0.81 1.35 16.45
N LEU A 267 0.07 2.33 16.58
CA LEU A 267 1.23 2.50 15.69
C LEU A 267 2.14 1.26 15.69
N GLY A 268 2.14 0.52 16.80
CA GLY A 268 2.73 -0.79 16.84
C GLY A 268 2.85 -1.37 18.23
N ARG A 269 3.49 -2.54 18.26
CA ARG A 269 3.93 -3.23 19.47
C ARG A 269 5.32 -3.82 19.26
N PRO A 270 6.18 -3.87 20.29
CA PRO A 270 7.49 -4.47 20.17
C PRO A 270 7.36 -5.99 20.03
N TYR A 271 7.85 -6.55 18.91
CA TYR A 271 8.01 -7.99 18.78
C TYR A 271 9.22 -8.49 19.56
N GLN A 272 10.28 -7.68 19.62
CA GLN A 272 11.50 -7.95 20.39
C GLN A 272 11.91 -6.75 21.24
N ARG A 273 12.79 -7.00 22.22
CA ARG A 273 13.11 -6.08 23.32
C ARG A 273 13.86 -4.79 22.96
N TYR A 274 14.41 -4.68 21.75
CA TYR A 274 15.05 -3.45 21.24
C TYR A 274 14.32 -2.89 20.01
N SER A 275 13.03 -3.22 19.88
CA SER A 275 12.16 -2.76 18.79
C SER A 275 12.37 -1.28 18.49
N ARG A 276 12.53 -0.92 17.21
CA ARG A 276 12.78 0.45 16.78
C ARG A 276 11.90 0.83 15.60
N VAL A 277 11.04 1.83 15.83
CA VAL A 277 10.07 2.33 14.85
C VAL A 277 10.01 3.85 14.94
N VAL A 278 10.06 4.54 13.80
CA VAL A 278 9.93 5.99 13.72
C VAL A 278 8.85 6.37 12.72
N PHE A 279 7.88 7.16 13.15
CA PHE A 279 6.99 7.91 12.26
C PHE A 279 7.48 9.36 12.21
N TYR A 280 7.86 9.84 11.04
CA TYR A 280 8.41 11.16 10.80
C TYR A 280 7.58 11.91 9.78
N LYS A 281 7.15 13.14 10.12
CA LYS A 281 6.37 14.03 9.26
C LYS A 281 5.24 13.29 8.54
N SER A 282 4.53 12.44 9.27
CA SER A 282 3.48 11.58 8.73
C SER A 282 2.11 12.06 9.22
N TYR A 283 1.09 11.88 8.40
CA TYR A 283 -0.29 12.15 8.78
C TYR A 283 -0.87 10.93 9.50
N LEU A 284 -1.45 11.13 10.68
CA LEU A 284 -2.11 10.12 11.50
C LEU A 284 -3.59 10.50 11.65
N SER A 285 -4.50 9.71 11.08
CA SER A 285 -5.93 9.92 11.29
C SER A 285 -6.39 9.52 12.70
N ASP A 286 -7.65 9.82 13.02
CA ASP A 286 -8.30 9.61 14.32
C ASP A 286 -8.51 8.12 14.68
N ILE A 287 -8.07 7.20 13.83
CA ILE A 287 -8.05 5.76 14.13
C ILE A 287 -6.93 5.37 15.10
N ILE A 288 -5.95 6.24 15.32
CA ILE A 288 -4.84 5.94 16.23
C ILE A 288 -5.33 6.03 17.67
N VAL A 289 -5.20 4.93 18.40
CA VAL A 289 -5.55 4.87 19.83
C VAL A 289 -4.72 5.90 20.60
N PRO A 290 -5.28 6.67 21.56
CA PRO A 290 -4.55 7.75 22.24
C PRO A 290 -3.24 7.35 22.92
N SER A 291 -3.12 6.12 23.40
CA SER A 291 -1.86 5.61 23.97
C SER A 291 -0.75 5.43 22.92
N GLY A 292 -1.12 5.39 21.63
CA GLY A 292 -0.28 5.30 20.43
C GLY A 292 0.35 3.92 20.23
N TRP A 293 1.00 3.40 21.27
CA TRP A 293 1.76 2.17 21.23
C TRP A 293 1.22 1.17 22.24
N ASN A 294 1.36 -0.11 21.94
CA ASN A 294 1.02 -1.20 22.84
C ASN A 294 2.32 -1.86 23.34
N PRO A 295 2.45 -2.19 24.64
CA PRO A 295 3.68 -2.75 25.19
C PRO A 295 4.04 -4.14 24.64
N GLY A 296 3.12 -4.79 23.92
CA GLY A 296 3.35 -6.04 23.22
C GLY A 296 3.77 -7.17 24.18
N PHE A 297 4.72 -7.97 23.72
CA PHE A 297 5.22 -9.15 24.43
C PHE A 297 6.33 -8.84 25.44
N VAL A 298 6.79 -7.58 25.51
CA VAL A 298 8.03 -7.19 26.22
C VAL A 298 7.74 -6.51 27.57
N ALA A 299 6.46 -6.34 27.96
CA ALA A 299 6.10 -5.75 29.24
C ALA A 299 6.81 -6.47 30.41
N GLY A 300 7.73 -5.79 31.09
CA GLY A 300 8.44 -6.33 32.26
C GLY A 300 9.68 -7.18 31.98
N HIS A 301 10.11 -7.36 30.72
CA HIS A 301 11.20 -8.27 30.35
C HIS A 301 12.56 -7.61 30.09
N GLY A 302 12.72 -6.33 30.44
CA GLY A 302 13.94 -5.55 30.14
C GLY A 302 14.09 -5.27 28.64
N GLY A 303 14.94 -4.30 28.28
CA GLY A 303 15.12 -3.86 26.90
C GLY A 303 15.14 -2.34 26.74
N SER A 304 15.28 -1.88 25.50
CA SER A 304 15.42 -0.45 25.18
C SER A 304 14.67 -0.08 23.90
N VAL A 305 13.36 -0.38 23.91
CA VAL A 305 12.43 -0.06 22.82
C VAL A 305 12.49 1.44 22.50
N ALA A 306 12.65 1.76 21.22
CA ALA A 306 12.78 3.11 20.70
C ALA A 306 11.69 3.37 19.64
N HIS A 307 10.51 3.74 20.13
CA HIS A 307 9.37 4.12 19.30
C HIS A 307 9.21 5.63 19.34
N ALA A 308 9.12 6.28 18.19
CA ALA A 308 9.07 7.74 18.11
C ALA A 308 8.09 8.23 17.06
N GLU A 309 7.42 9.34 17.40
CA GLU A 309 6.62 10.16 16.50
C GLU A 309 7.28 11.55 16.46
N VAL A 310 7.64 12.03 15.28
CA VAL A 310 8.39 13.28 15.10
C VAL A 310 7.71 14.10 14.02
N ASP A 311 7.23 15.29 14.40
CA ASP A 311 6.52 16.22 13.52
C ASP A 311 5.32 15.57 12.78
N CYS A 312 4.72 14.54 13.37
CA CYS A 312 3.48 13.96 12.87
C CYS A 312 2.33 14.95 13.04
N VAL A 313 1.36 14.88 12.12
CA VAL A 313 0.19 15.76 12.09
C VAL A 313 -1.08 14.95 11.94
N GLY A 314 -2.23 15.60 12.08
CA GLY A 314 -3.54 14.96 11.97
C GLY A 314 -4.17 14.67 13.34
N PRO A 315 -5.45 14.30 13.38
CA PRO A 315 -6.18 14.14 14.64
C PRO A 315 -5.65 13.00 15.52
N GLY A 316 -4.97 11.99 14.95
CA GLY A 316 -4.33 10.91 15.70
C GLY A 316 -2.95 11.24 16.25
N SER A 317 -2.39 12.42 15.95
CA SER A 317 -1.02 12.78 16.34
C SER A 317 -0.90 13.46 17.70
N ASP A 318 -1.98 13.63 18.46
CA ASP A 318 -1.89 14.13 19.84
C ASP A 318 -1.16 13.13 20.72
N THR A 319 -0.02 13.54 21.27
CA THR A 319 0.83 12.70 22.10
C THR A 319 0.57 12.81 23.60
N SER A 320 -0.39 13.63 24.03
CA SER A 320 -0.67 13.93 25.45
C SER A 320 -0.98 12.70 26.31
N GLN A 321 -1.55 11.65 25.70
CA GLN A 321 -1.92 10.39 26.36
C GLN A 321 -1.02 9.21 25.99
N ARG A 322 0.09 9.45 25.29
CA ARG A 322 0.99 8.36 24.86
C ARG A 322 1.52 7.61 26.07
N VAL A 323 1.79 6.33 25.84
CA VAL A 323 2.51 5.49 26.79
C VAL A 323 3.81 6.16 27.24
N LYS A 324 4.21 5.90 28.48
CA LYS A 324 5.43 6.47 29.08
C LYS A 324 6.61 5.51 29.11
N TRP A 325 6.43 4.31 28.56
CA TRP A 325 7.49 3.29 28.48
C TRP A 325 8.31 3.44 27.19
N GLY A 326 9.46 2.76 27.16
CA GLY A 326 10.44 2.90 26.08
C GLY A 326 11.44 4.00 26.38
N ARG A 327 12.37 4.22 25.44
CA ARG A 327 13.36 5.29 25.52
C ARG A 327 13.21 6.26 24.37
N ASN A 328 13.62 7.49 24.62
CA ASN A 328 13.72 8.50 23.58
C ASN A 328 14.92 8.20 22.65
N LEU A 329 14.74 8.50 21.36
CA LEU A 329 15.85 8.54 20.41
C LEU A 329 16.67 9.80 20.66
N LYS A 330 18.00 9.63 20.74
CA LYS A 330 18.92 10.78 20.81
C LYS A 330 18.93 11.51 19.45
N PRO A 331 19.16 12.84 19.39
CA PRO A 331 19.16 13.58 18.13
C PRO A 331 20.06 12.98 17.05
N ASN A 332 21.27 12.52 17.41
CA ASN A 332 22.18 11.90 16.45
C ASN A 332 21.65 10.56 15.91
N GLU A 333 21.05 9.72 16.77
CA GLU A 333 20.44 8.47 16.34
C GLU A 333 19.25 8.73 15.41
N LEU A 334 18.39 9.69 15.77
CA LEU A 334 17.26 10.09 14.93
C LEU A 334 17.74 10.60 13.56
N ASN A 335 18.75 11.49 13.52
CA ASN A 335 19.29 12.02 12.26
C ASN A 335 19.85 10.91 11.36
N LEU A 336 20.50 9.89 11.93
CA LEU A 336 21.00 8.74 11.18
C LEU A 336 19.85 7.93 10.58
N LEU A 337 18.78 7.67 11.34
CA LEU A 337 17.59 6.93 10.88
C LEU A 337 16.82 7.69 9.80
N LEU A 338 16.70 9.02 9.94
CA LEU A 338 15.94 9.85 9.01
C LEU A 338 16.67 10.11 7.69
N ASN A 339 18.00 10.01 7.66
CA ASN A 339 18.77 10.13 6.43
C ASN A 339 18.88 8.77 5.73
N THR A 340 18.15 8.61 4.63
CA THR A 340 18.10 7.35 3.86
C THR A 340 19.48 6.91 3.36
N ASN A 341 20.37 7.85 3.01
CA ASN A 341 21.72 7.53 2.54
C ASN A 341 22.58 6.92 3.65
N THR A 342 22.45 7.40 4.88
CA THR A 342 23.17 6.82 6.02
C THR A 342 22.46 5.63 6.63
N PHE A 343 21.14 5.53 6.47
CA PHE A 343 20.35 4.47 7.09
C PHE A 343 20.32 3.22 6.23
N ILE A 344 19.88 3.27 4.97
CA ILE A 344 19.78 2.05 4.14
C ILE A 344 20.72 2.04 2.95
N ASN A 345 21.26 3.19 2.53
CA ASN A 345 21.85 3.34 1.21
C ASN A 345 23.33 3.76 1.25
N GLN A 346 24.10 3.18 2.17
CA GLN A 346 25.51 3.54 2.38
C GLN A 346 26.43 3.17 1.20
N ASP A 347 26.04 2.15 0.44
CA ASP A 347 26.72 1.65 -0.76
C ASP A 347 26.03 2.07 -2.07
N ASN A 348 25.15 3.09 -2.01
CA ASN A 348 24.42 3.66 -3.15
C ASN A 348 23.62 2.62 -3.96
N TRP A 349 23.13 1.56 -3.32
CA TRP A 349 22.37 0.50 -4.00
C TRP A 349 21.03 1.00 -4.55
N VAL A 350 20.44 2.04 -3.96
CA VAL A 350 19.17 2.62 -4.41
C VAL A 350 19.37 3.31 -5.77
N GLU A 351 20.46 4.05 -5.94
CA GLU A 351 20.82 4.73 -7.19
C GLU A 351 21.17 3.74 -8.31
N ASN A 352 21.73 2.58 -7.95
CA ASN A 352 22.18 1.54 -8.89
C ASN A 352 21.06 0.64 -9.42
N GLN A 353 19.80 0.92 -9.07
CA GLN A 353 18.64 0.19 -9.57
C GLN A 353 18.29 0.56 -11.02
N PRO A 354 17.61 -0.31 -11.78
CA PRO A 354 17.24 -0.08 -13.16
C PRO A 354 15.92 0.70 -13.26
N LEU A 355 15.93 1.93 -12.72
CA LEU A 355 14.78 2.83 -12.77
C LEU A 355 14.78 3.64 -14.09
N PRO A 356 13.61 3.99 -14.65
CA PRO A 356 13.56 4.82 -15.86
C PRO A 356 14.10 6.20 -15.50
N THR A 357 14.75 6.90 -16.41
CA THR A 357 15.30 8.24 -16.12
C THR A 357 14.26 9.37 -16.15
N ARG A 358 13.00 9.07 -16.50
CA ARG A 358 11.99 10.09 -16.82
C ARG A 358 10.85 10.10 -15.81
N ARG A 359 10.68 11.24 -15.12
CA ARG A 359 9.47 11.58 -14.34
C ARG A 359 8.21 11.24 -15.13
N MET A 360 7.53 10.16 -14.76
CA MET A 360 6.11 10.03 -15.11
C MET A 360 5.38 11.01 -14.19
N ALA A 361 5.07 12.19 -14.71
CA ALA A 361 4.14 13.09 -14.03
C ALA A 361 2.86 12.30 -13.73
N PRO A 362 2.30 12.35 -12.51
CA PRO A 362 0.98 11.81 -12.28
C PRO A 362 0.05 12.47 -13.29
N LYS A 363 -0.60 11.68 -14.15
CA LYS A 363 -1.79 12.18 -14.84
C LYS A 363 -2.77 12.51 -13.73
N LEU A 364 -2.87 13.79 -13.35
CA LEU A 364 -4.06 14.27 -12.67
C LEU A 364 -5.21 13.86 -13.58
N LEU A 365 -6.10 12.97 -13.10
CA LEU A 365 -7.44 12.92 -13.63
C LEU A 365 -8.07 14.28 -13.30
N THR A 366 -7.88 15.26 -14.18
CA THR A 366 -8.80 16.37 -14.25
C THR A 366 -10.12 15.79 -14.71
N LEU A 367 -11.00 15.49 -13.75
CA LEU A 367 -12.43 15.40 -13.99
C LEU A 367 -12.85 16.72 -14.62
N ARG A 368 -12.93 16.76 -15.95
CA ARG A 368 -13.67 17.81 -16.64
C ARG A 368 -15.12 17.60 -16.26
N THR A 369 -15.59 18.32 -15.25
CA THR A 369 -17.02 18.52 -15.05
C THR A 369 -17.53 19.28 -16.26
N SER A 370 -18.07 18.57 -17.24
CA SER A 370 -18.89 19.17 -18.27
C SER A 370 -20.22 19.55 -17.63
N THR A 371 -20.28 20.73 -17.00
CA THR A 371 -21.56 21.39 -16.74
C THR A 371 -22.15 21.76 -18.08
N THR A 372 -22.91 20.82 -18.65
CA THR A 372 -23.81 21.12 -19.76
C THR A 372 -24.94 21.94 -19.18
N THR A 373 -24.78 23.26 -19.15
CA THR A 373 -25.89 24.19 -18.88
C THR A 373 -26.88 24.04 -20.04
N LYS A 374 -27.91 23.20 -19.86
CA LYS A 374 -29.09 23.23 -20.73
C LYS A 374 -29.71 24.61 -20.60
N LYS A 375 -29.43 25.50 -21.56
CA LYS A 375 -30.19 26.73 -21.80
C LYS A 375 -31.65 26.34 -22.03
N ILE A 376 -32.49 26.53 -21.03
CA ILE A 376 -33.95 26.51 -21.19
C ILE A 376 -34.30 27.71 -22.07
N ARG A 377 -34.55 27.46 -23.35
CA ARG A 377 -35.02 28.45 -24.32
C ARG A 377 -36.50 28.69 -24.02
N ARG A 378 -36.82 29.79 -23.32
CA ARG A 378 -38.21 30.30 -23.21
C ARG A 378 -38.73 30.56 -24.63
N GLN A 379 -39.66 29.74 -25.11
CA GLN A 379 -40.50 30.10 -26.25
C GLN A 379 -41.40 31.26 -25.84
N ARG A 380 -41.13 32.45 -26.38
CA ARG A 380 -42.11 33.54 -26.40
C ARG A 380 -43.16 33.19 -27.45
N GLN A 381 -44.37 32.83 -27.02
CA GLN A 381 -45.53 32.87 -27.91
C GLN A 381 -45.78 34.33 -28.32
N ARG A 382 -45.80 34.56 -29.63
CA ARG A 382 -46.16 35.84 -30.25
C ARG A 382 -47.68 35.96 -30.26
N ILE A 383 -48.19 37.02 -29.63
CA ILE A 383 -49.56 37.50 -29.75
C ILE A 383 -49.67 38.23 -31.11
N PRO A 384 -50.66 37.94 -31.98
CA PRO A 384 -50.86 38.69 -33.22
C PRO A 384 -51.46 40.08 -32.93
N SER A 385 -50.87 41.11 -33.53
CA SER A 385 -51.36 42.49 -33.48
C SER A 385 -52.61 42.69 -34.33
N SER A 386 -53.54 43.44 -33.77
CA SER A 386 -54.80 43.91 -34.35
C SER A 386 -54.62 44.74 -35.62
N ARG A 387 -55.56 44.58 -36.56
CA ARG A 387 -55.88 45.56 -37.61
C ARG A 387 -57.04 46.45 -37.16
N SER A 388 -56.98 47.70 -37.58
CA SER A 388 -57.72 48.85 -37.11
C SER A 388 -58.97 49.22 -37.93
N PHE A 389 -60.00 49.68 -37.20
CA PHE A 389 -61.01 50.72 -37.51
C PHE A 389 -62.10 50.42 -38.58
N PRO A 390 -63.33 51.02 -38.48
CA PRO A 390 -63.61 52.37 -37.94
C PRO A 390 -64.86 52.57 -37.05
N TYR A 391 -64.95 53.81 -36.58
CA TYR A 391 -65.98 54.53 -35.82
C TYR A 391 -67.45 54.29 -36.18
N ALA A 392 -68.32 54.32 -35.16
CA ALA A 392 -69.63 54.98 -35.20
C ALA A 392 -70.11 55.35 -33.76
N HIS A 393 -70.70 56.54 -33.64
CA HIS A 393 -71.10 57.26 -32.42
C HIS A 393 -72.45 56.79 -31.81
N PRO A 394 -72.88 57.34 -30.63
CA PRO A 394 -73.91 56.78 -29.76
C PRO A 394 -75.31 57.40 -29.94
N GLY A 395 -76.34 56.69 -29.46
CA GLY A 395 -77.69 57.19 -29.19
C GLY A 395 -78.60 56.08 -28.66
N LYS A 396 -78.95 56.11 -27.36
CA LYS A 396 -80.25 56.53 -26.79
C LYS A 396 -81.40 55.53 -27.02
N GLY A 397 -82.02 55.09 -25.93
CA GLY A 397 -83.26 54.31 -25.89
C GLY A 397 -83.32 53.48 -24.63
#